data_AF-A0A8H8CME7-F1
#
_entry.id   AF-A0A8H8CME7-F1
#
_cell.length_a   1.000
_cell.length_b   1.000
_cell.length_c   1.000
_cell.angle_alpha   90.00
_cell.angle_beta   90.00
_cell.angle_gamma   90.00
#
_symmetry.space_group_name_H-M   'P 1'
#
loop_
_entity.id
_entity.type
_entity.pdbx_description
1 polymer ?
#
loop_
_entity_poly.entity_id
_entity_poly.type
_entity_poly.pdbx_seq_one_letter_code
_entity_poly.pdbx_strand_id
1 'polypeptide(L)'
;MAKGLFASLKGVDAFGKTTEDVKVKTRTGALLTIISAAIILSVTMIEFLDYRRVNVDTSIVVDRSRGEKLTVNLNITFPRVPCYLVSVDVMDISGELQRDISHNVLKTRLDSLGVAVPNSFNAELRNDLDKLNDVKKDNYCGSCYGGLEPESGCCNTCEEVRTAYVNRGWSFANPDAIEQCKNEGWADKLKEQADEGCNISGRIRVNKVIGNIHFSPGRSFQTNTRNLYELVPYLRDDQNRHDFSHTIHHFAFEGDDEYDYWKAEASKEMKKRIGINTNPLDGSVGRTVKAQYMFQYFLKVVSTQFRTLNDAQIINSHQYSTTHFERDLSEGINGDTPAGLHVQHGVTGLPGAFFNFEISPILVVHAETRQSFAHFLTSTCAIVGGVLTVASLLDGILFATGRALKKSGVSSSGGGYGGKLM
;
A
#
# COMPACT_ATOMS: atom_id res chain seq x y z
N MET A 1 8.83 -63.02 -21.30
CA MET A 1 10.01 -62.40 -21.91
C MET A 1 9.86 -60.90 -21.87
N ALA A 2 10.59 -60.23 -21.00
CA ALA A 2 10.92 -58.80 -21.10
C ALA A 2 12.35 -58.67 -20.54
N LYS A 3 13.33 -59.15 -21.30
CA LYS A 3 14.75 -58.88 -21.03
C LYS A 3 15.00 -57.42 -21.44
N GLY A 4 14.54 -56.50 -20.59
CA GLY A 4 14.73 -55.06 -20.78
C GLY A 4 16.14 -54.65 -20.40
N LEU A 5 16.56 -53.49 -20.93
CA LEU A 5 17.82 -52.74 -20.77
C LEU A 5 18.62 -52.92 -19.46
N PHE A 6 17.97 -53.26 -18.35
CA PHE A 6 18.56 -53.40 -17.02
C PHE A 6 19.32 -54.71 -16.77
N ALA A 7 19.23 -55.73 -17.64
CA ALA A 7 19.95 -57.00 -17.46
C ALA A 7 21.49 -56.86 -17.53
N SER A 8 22.00 -55.84 -18.22
CA SER A 8 23.44 -55.57 -18.38
C SER A 8 24.06 -54.80 -17.20
N LEU A 9 23.26 -54.26 -16.29
CA LEU A 9 23.75 -53.51 -15.12
C LEU A 9 24.19 -54.41 -13.95
N LYS A 10 24.03 -55.74 -14.09
CA LYS A 10 24.41 -56.72 -13.05
C LYS A 10 25.92 -56.77 -12.78
N GLY A 11 26.75 -56.26 -13.70
CA GLY A 11 28.19 -56.15 -13.54
C GLY A 11 28.68 -54.88 -12.82
N VAL A 12 27.78 -53.92 -12.55
CA VAL A 12 28.07 -52.68 -11.82
C VAL A 12 27.42 -52.76 -10.42
N ASP A 13 27.58 -53.90 -9.75
CA ASP A 13 27.14 -54.10 -8.37
C ASP A 13 28.36 -53.90 -7.45
N ALA A 14 28.55 -52.66 -6.97
CA ALA A 14 29.68 -52.30 -6.10
C ALA A 14 29.54 -52.80 -4.66
N PHE A 15 28.41 -53.42 -4.31
CA PHE A 15 28.13 -53.89 -2.95
C PHE A 15 28.30 -55.41 -2.86
N GLY A 16 29.36 -55.84 -2.17
CA GLY A 16 29.62 -57.26 -1.92
C GLY A 16 28.46 -57.93 -1.18
N LYS A 17 27.84 -58.95 -1.80
CA LYS A 17 26.76 -59.71 -1.16
C LYS A 17 27.32 -60.57 -0.04
N THR A 18 27.00 -60.23 1.20
CA THR A 18 27.31 -61.06 2.35
C THR A 18 26.39 -62.28 2.38
N THR A 19 26.96 -63.47 2.60
CA THR A 19 26.23 -64.73 2.74
C THR A 19 25.25 -64.64 3.93
N GLU A 20 24.05 -65.20 3.79
CA GLU A 20 22.99 -65.06 4.81
C GLU A 20 23.37 -65.65 6.17
N ASP A 21 24.32 -66.60 6.20
CA ASP A 21 24.79 -67.30 7.39
C ASP A 21 25.58 -66.43 8.37
N VAL A 22 26.04 -65.24 7.95
CA VAL A 22 26.81 -64.30 8.81
C VAL A 22 25.91 -63.23 9.45
N LYS A 23 24.61 -63.16 9.08
CA LYS A 23 23.68 -62.14 9.58
C LYS A 23 23.00 -62.58 10.88
N VAL A 24 23.46 -62.05 12.01
CA VAL A 24 22.79 -62.24 13.31
C VAL A 24 21.53 -61.36 13.38
N LYS A 25 20.34 -61.95 13.34
CA LYS A 25 19.05 -61.24 13.46
C LYS A 25 18.70 -61.03 14.94
N THR A 26 18.65 -59.79 15.40
CA THR A 26 18.28 -59.43 16.79
C THR A 26 16.89 -58.80 16.85
N ARG A 27 16.12 -59.06 17.93
CA ARG A 27 14.81 -58.40 18.15
C ARG A 27 14.94 -56.89 18.34
N THR A 28 16.03 -56.45 18.96
CA THR A 28 16.37 -55.03 19.14
C THR A 28 16.72 -54.36 17.81
N GLY A 29 17.44 -55.05 16.93
CA GLY A 29 17.73 -54.57 15.58
C GLY A 29 16.46 -54.40 14.74
N ALA A 30 15.49 -55.33 14.84
CA ALA A 30 14.20 -55.19 14.17
C ALA A 30 13.37 -53.99 14.67
N LEU A 31 13.42 -53.69 15.98
CA LEU A 31 12.77 -52.50 16.54
C LEU A 31 13.45 -51.22 16.02
N LEU A 32 14.79 -51.19 16.03
CA LEU A 32 15.56 -50.05 15.53
C LEU A 32 15.30 -49.79 14.05
N THR A 33 15.23 -50.82 13.20
CA THR A 33 14.94 -50.61 11.77
C THR A 33 13.54 -50.05 11.53
N ILE A 34 12.53 -50.46 12.31
CA ILE A 34 11.18 -49.89 12.22
C ILE A 34 11.19 -48.41 12.62
N ILE A 35 11.86 -48.07 13.73
CA ILE A 35 11.98 -46.68 14.19
C ILE A 35 12.74 -45.84 13.17
N SER A 36 13.88 -46.32 12.67
CA SER A 36 14.66 -45.63 11.64
C SER A 36 13.88 -45.44 10.35
N ALA A 37 13.11 -46.44 9.91
CA ALA A 37 12.24 -46.30 8.73
C ALA A 37 11.14 -45.24 8.96
N ALA A 38 10.52 -45.20 10.14
CA ALA A 38 9.54 -44.19 10.49
C ALA A 38 10.15 -42.77 10.51
N ILE A 39 11.35 -42.62 11.08
CA ILE A 39 12.08 -41.35 11.09
C ILE A 39 12.40 -40.91 9.65
N ILE A 40 13.00 -41.79 8.84
CA ILE A 40 13.31 -41.49 7.44
C ILE A 40 12.05 -41.04 6.70
N LEU A 41 10.93 -41.77 6.83
CA LEU A 41 9.68 -41.40 6.16
C LEU A 41 9.16 -40.04 6.64
N SER A 42 9.20 -39.77 7.94
CA SER A 42 8.72 -38.49 8.50
C SER A 42 9.57 -37.29 8.04
N VAL A 43 10.91 -37.40 8.10
CA VAL A 43 11.82 -36.31 7.73
C VAL A 43 11.81 -36.10 6.22
N THR A 44 11.77 -37.17 5.43
CA THR A 44 11.66 -37.04 3.96
C THR A 44 10.31 -36.44 3.54
N MET A 45 9.22 -36.71 4.27
CA MET A 45 7.94 -36.03 4.05
C MET A 45 8.05 -34.53 4.37
N ILE A 46 8.70 -34.16 5.48
CA ILE A 46 8.94 -32.76 5.83
C ILE A 46 9.78 -32.06 4.74
N GLU A 47 10.85 -32.70 4.30
CA GLU A 47 11.71 -32.18 3.23
C GLU A 47 10.95 -32.03 1.90
N PHE A 48 10.04 -32.95 1.60
CA PHE A 48 9.18 -32.84 0.42
C PHE A 48 8.18 -31.67 0.53
N LEU A 49 7.61 -31.45 1.71
CA LEU A 49 6.74 -30.30 1.96
C LEU A 49 7.52 -28.98 1.84
N ASP A 50 8.75 -28.92 2.37
CA ASP A 50 9.62 -27.74 2.27
C ASP A 50 10.08 -27.49 0.83
N TYR A 51 10.47 -28.53 0.09
CA TYR A 51 10.77 -28.44 -1.34
C TYR A 51 9.59 -27.91 -2.17
N ARG A 52 8.35 -28.18 -1.74
CA ARG A 52 7.14 -27.66 -2.40
C ARG A 52 6.73 -26.28 -1.92
N ARG A 53 7.29 -25.78 -0.82
CA ARG A 53 7.00 -24.43 -0.31
C ARG A 53 7.68 -23.39 -1.19
N VAL A 54 6.97 -22.29 -1.41
CA VAL A 54 7.46 -21.09 -2.07
C VAL A 54 7.85 -20.11 -0.97
N ASN A 55 9.10 -19.66 -1.00
CA ASN A 55 9.61 -18.67 -0.07
C ASN A 55 9.69 -17.32 -0.77
N VAL A 56 9.68 -16.23 0.00
CA VAL A 56 9.81 -14.86 -0.53
C VAL A 56 11.07 -14.24 0.06
N ASP A 57 12.08 -14.07 -0.77
CA ASP A 57 13.34 -13.44 -0.38
C ASP A 57 13.26 -11.94 -0.67
N THR A 58 13.61 -11.12 0.34
CA THR A 58 13.57 -9.66 0.22
C THR A 58 14.99 -9.12 0.11
N SER A 59 15.24 -8.32 -0.92
CA SER A 59 16.52 -7.65 -1.13
C SER A 59 16.32 -6.15 -1.39
N ILE A 60 17.33 -5.36 -1.05
CA ILE A 60 17.31 -3.90 -1.20
C ILE A 60 18.34 -3.52 -2.26
N VAL A 61 17.88 -2.81 -3.28
CA VAL A 61 18.69 -2.38 -4.43
C VAL A 61 18.52 -0.87 -4.61
N VAL A 62 19.45 -0.22 -5.31
CA VAL A 62 19.32 1.19 -5.69
C VAL A 62 18.28 1.32 -6.79
N ASP A 63 17.32 2.22 -6.61
CA ASP A 63 16.37 2.56 -7.67
C ASP A 63 17.07 3.38 -8.76
N ARG A 64 17.14 2.83 -9.98
CA ARG A 64 17.77 3.46 -11.15
C ARG A 64 16.78 4.11 -12.10
N SER A 65 15.48 4.01 -11.82
CA SER A 65 14.45 4.64 -12.63
C SER A 65 14.60 6.16 -12.66
N ARG A 66 14.35 6.76 -13.82
CA ARG A 66 14.38 8.21 -14.02
C ARG A 66 13.23 8.64 -14.91
N GLY A 67 12.56 9.74 -14.55
CA GLY A 67 11.49 10.32 -15.36
C GLY A 67 10.19 9.50 -15.38
N GLU A 68 10.04 8.52 -14.48
CA GLU A 68 8.78 7.80 -14.31
C GLU A 68 7.71 8.70 -13.67
N LYS A 69 6.45 8.33 -13.88
CA LYS A 69 5.31 8.94 -13.20
C LYS A 69 4.73 7.94 -12.20
N LEU A 70 4.18 8.46 -11.12
CA LEU A 70 3.46 7.69 -10.11
C LEU A 70 1.98 7.98 -10.23
N THR A 71 1.15 7.01 -9.88
CA THR A 71 -0.29 7.24 -9.70
C THR A 71 -0.60 7.27 -8.21
N VAL A 72 -1.22 8.34 -7.75
CA VAL A 72 -1.77 8.43 -6.39
C VAL A 72 -3.26 8.10 -6.46
N ASN A 73 -3.65 6.99 -5.86
CA ASN A 73 -5.04 6.60 -5.70
C ASN A 73 -5.52 7.05 -4.32
N LEU A 74 -6.54 7.90 -4.28
CA LEU A 74 -7.02 8.51 -3.06
C LEU A 74 -8.54 8.49 -2.96
N ASN A 75 -9.04 8.43 -1.73
CA ASN A 75 -10.43 8.59 -1.35
C ASN A 75 -10.47 9.29 0.02
N ILE A 76 -10.82 10.58 0.02
CA ILE A 76 -10.77 11.45 1.20
C ILE A 76 -12.08 12.23 1.30
N THR A 77 -12.73 12.13 2.47
CA THR A 77 -13.96 12.86 2.77
C THR A 77 -13.69 14.05 3.68
N PHE A 78 -14.18 15.23 3.27
CA PHE A 78 -14.20 16.49 4.00
C PHE A 78 -15.66 16.79 4.42
N PRO A 79 -16.10 16.45 5.63
CA PRO A 79 -17.51 16.57 6.04
C PRO A 79 -18.02 18.01 6.20
N ARG A 80 -17.13 18.99 6.34
CA ARG A 80 -17.48 20.40 6.62
C ARG A 80 -16.98 21.38 5.57
N VAL A 81 -16.64 20.87 4.39
CA VAL A 81 -16.22 21.69 3.26
C VAL A 81 -16.95 21.26 2.00
N PRO A 82 -17.67 22.16 1.33
CA PRO A 82 -18.40 21.82 0.12
C PRO A 82 -17.48 21.65 -1.08
N CYS A 83 -17.91 20.84 -2.05
CA CYS A 83 -17.07 20.44 -3.19
C CYS A 83 -16.64 21.58 -4.12
N TYR A 84 -17.41 22.66 -4.22
CA TYR A 84 -17.04 23.81 -5.04
C TYR A 84 -15.92 24.65 -4.41
N LEU A 85 -15.71 24.53 -3.09
CA LEU A 85 -14.70 25.30 -2.37
C LEU A 85 -13.34 24.59 -2.36
N VAL A 86 -13.32 23.26 -2.29
CA VAL A 86 -12.07 22.48 -2.28
C VAL A 86 -11.50 22.32 -3.69
N SER A 87 -10.29 22.83 -3.91
CA SER A 87 -9.45 22.48 -5.07
C SER A 87 -8.45 21.39 -4.69
N VAL A 88 -8.09 20.56 -5.68
CA VAL A 88 -7.00 19.59 -5.58
C VAL A 88 -5.88 20.07 -6.49
N ASP A 89 -4.77 20.45 -5.88
CA ASP A 89 -3.63 21.04 -6.57
C ASP A 89 -2.37 20.20 -6.31
N VAL A 90 -1.54 20.01 -7.32
CA VAL A 90 -0.29 19.25 -7.24
C VAL A 90 0.86 20.13 -7.69
N MET A 91 1.88 20.23 -6.86
CA MET A 91 3.12 20.97 -7.14
C MET A 91 4.32 20.04 -6.99
N ASP A 92 5.25 20.07 -7.94
CA ASP A 92 6.52 19.37 -7.83
C ASP A 92 7.72 20.32 -7.68
N ILE A 93 8.88 19.77 -7.33
CA ILE A 93 10.14 20.55 -7.22
C ILE A 93 10.61 21.17 -8.53
N SER A 94 10.12 20.69 -9.68
CA SER A 94 10.42 21.26 -10.99
C SER A 94 9.65 22.56 -11.23
N GLY A 95 8.71 22.90 -10.34
CA GLY A 95 7.79 24.01 -10.50
C GLY A 95 6.61 23.68 -11.42
N GLU A 96 6.42 22.42 -11.82
CA GLU A 96 5.22 21.99 -12.50
C GLU A 96 4.06 22.03 -11.50
N LEU A 97 2.99 22.72 -11.90
CA LEU A 97 1.81 22.93 -11.06
C LEU A 97 0.58 22.52 -11.85
N GLN A 98 -0.03 21.40 -11.46
CA GLN A 98 -1.31 20.95 -11.97
C GLN A 98 -2.40 21.41 -11.01
N ARG A 99 -3.27 22.31 -11.48
CA ARG A 99 -4.30 22.95 -10.65
C ARG A 99 -5.68 22.36 -10.90
N ASP A 100 -6.49 22.34 -9.85
CA ASP A 100 -7.89 21.87 -9.84
C ASP A 100 -8.12 20.65 -10.73
N ILE A 101 -7.38 19.58 -10.42
CA ILE A 101 -7.40 18.35 -11.21
C ILE A 101 -8.82 17.76 -11.16
N SER A 102 -9.48 17.76 -12.32
CA SER A 102 -10.86 17.29 -12.47
C SER A 102 -11.00 16.07 -13.40
N HIS A 103 -10.05 15.84 -14.31
CA HIS A 103 -10.17 14.80 -15.34
C HIS A 103 -10.10 13.35 -14.85
N ASN A 104 -9.56 13.10 -13.65
CA ASN A 104 -9.46 11.75 -13.06
C ASN A 104 -9.83 11.72 -11.57
N VAL A 105 -10.48 12.78 -11.09
CA VAL A 105 -10.86 12.98 -9.68
C VAL A 105 -12.35 13.29 -9.64
N LEU A 106 -13.09 12.46 -8.92
CA LEU A 106 -14.52 12.61 -8.71
C LEU A 106 -14.76 13.33 -7.38
N LYS A 107 -15.42 14.48 -7.44
CA LYS A 107 -15.94 15.20 -6.26
C LYS A 107 -17.43 14.87 -6.11
N THR A 108 -17.79 14.19 -5.04
CA THR A 108 -19.16 13.79 -4.69
C THR A 108 -19.65 14.63 -3.53
N ARG A 109 -20.79 15.30 -3.67
CA ARG A 109 -21.37 16.11 -2.59
C ARG A 109 -21.95 15.22 -1.51
N LEU A 110 -21.74 15.60 -0.25
CA LEU A 110 -22.26 14.90 0.91
C LEU A 110 -23.21 15.84 1.67
N ASP A 111 -24.34 15.31 2.14
CA ASP A 111 -25.21 16.05 3.05
C ASP A 111 -24.57 16.22 4.43
N SER A 112 -25.25 16.95 5.32
CA SER A 112 -24.79 17.18 6.70
C SER A 112 -24.69 15.91 7.56
N LEU A 113 -25.29 14.79 7.11
CA LEU A 113 -25.20 13.47 7.73
C LEU A 113 -24.06 12.61 7.14
N GLY A 114 -23.38 13.10 6.11
CA GLY A 114 -22.30 12.39 5.41
C GLY A 114 -22.79 11.41 4.33
N VAL A 115 -24.04 11.51 3.89
CA VAL A 115 -24.61 10.68 2.83
C VAL A 115 -24.43 11.36 1.48
N ALA A 116 -24.05 10.59 0.46
CA ALA A 116 -23.87 11.11 -0.89
C ALA A 116 -25.19 11.62 -1.47
N VAL A 117 -25.20 12.88 -1.91
CA VAL A 117 -26.35 13.47 -2.60
C VAL A 117 -26.44 12.84 -4.00
N PRO A 118 -27.59 12.27 -4.41
CA PRO A 118 -27.75 11.65 -5.72
C PRO A 118 -27.55 12.67 -6.86
N ASN A 119 -26.96 12.24 -7.98
CA ASN A 119 -26.64 13.07 -9.16
C ASN A 119 -25.71 14.28 -8.90
N SER A 120 -24.87 14.21 -7.87
CA SER A 120 -23.98 15.31 -7.47
C SER A 120 -22.56 15.25 -8.06
N PHE A 121 -22.33 14.39 -9.04
CA PHE A 121 -21.00 14.16 -9.61
C PHE A 121 -20.55 15.34 -10.48
N ASN A 122 -19.55 16.10 -10.01
CA ASN A 122 -19.01 17.23 -10.77
C ASN A 122 -18.33 16.85 -12.09
N ALA A 123 -17.97 15.57 -12.29
CA ALA A 123 -17.29 15.11 -13.50
C ALA A 123 -18.22 15.10 -14.75
N GLU A 124 -19.54 15.01 -14.56
CA GLU A 124 -20.53 14.97 -15.65
C GLU A 124 -21.19 16.32 -15.91
N LEU A 125 -21.05 17.29 -14.99
CA LEU A 125 -21.62 18.63 -15.13
C LEU A 125 -21.08 19.40 -16.34
N ARG A 126 -19.88 19.10 -16.88
CA ARG A 126 -19.43 19.70 -18.14
C ARG A 126 -20.27 19.24 -19.34
N ASN A 127 -20.53 17.92 -19.44
CA ASN A 127 -21.28 17.36 -20.57
C ASN A 127 -22.77 17.71 -20.53
N ASP A 128 -23.35 17.88 -19.35
CA ASP A 128 -24.76 18.25 -19.22
C ASP A 128 -24.98 19.77 -19.24
N LEU A 129 -23.99 20.61 -18.87
CA LEU A 129 -24.01 22.05 -19.18
C LEU A 129 -23.88 22.29 -20.68
N ASP A 130 -23.01 21.55 -21.38
CA ASP A 130 -22.89 21.66 -22.85
C ASP A 130 -24.22 21.32 -23.55
N LYS A 131 -24.95 20.31 -23.04
CA LYS A 131 -26.31 20.00 -23.53
C LYS A 131 -27.37 21.04 -23.17
N LEU A 132 -27.21 21.79 -22.07
CA LEU A 132 -28.12 22.89 -21.69
C LEU A 132 -27.79 24.19 -22.43
N ASN A 133 -26.53 24.38 -22.83
CA ASN A 133 -26.08 25.47 -23.68
C ASN A 133 -26.65 25.37 -25.10
N ASP A 134 -26.88 24.17 -25.63
CA ASP A 134 -27.60 23.97 -26.90
C ASP A 134 -29.08 24.41 -26.86
N VAL A 135 -29.66 24.64 -25.66
CA VAL A 135 -31.10 24.94 -25.50
C VAL A 135 -31.37 26.43 -25.23
N LYS A 136 -30.36 27.25 -24.90
CA LYS A 136 -30.53 28.70 -24.69
C LYS A 136 -30.13 29.52 -25.93
N LYS A 137 -31.16 29.81 -26.76
CA LYS A 137 -31.27 30.85 -27.79
C LYS A 137 -29.99 31.20 -28.57
N ASP A 138 -30.01 30.88 -29.87
CA ASP A 138 -29.06 31.15 -30.98
C ASP A 138 -28.35 32.53 -31.09
N ASN A 139 -28.38 33.41 -30.09
CA ASN A 139 -27.73 34.73 -30.12
C ASN A 139 -27.40 35.33 -28.74
N TYR A 140 -27.38 34.54 -27.64
CA TYR A 140 -26.96 35.06 -26.34
C TYR A 140 -25.44 34.97 -26.17
N CYS A 141 -24.79 36.13 -26.06
CA CYS A 141 -23.36 36.25 -25.73
C CYS A 141 -23.26 37.08 -24.44
N GLY A 142 -23.03 36.41 -23.31
CA GLY A 142 -22.87 37.09 -22.02
C GLY A 142 -21.53 37.80 -21.89
N SER A 143 -21.51 38.94 -21.20
CA SER A 143 -20.28 39.68 -20.92
C SER A 143 -19.42 38.94 -19.90
N CYS A 144 -18.12 38.87 -20.12
CA CYS A 144 -17.15 38.37 -19.15
C CYS A 144 -16.75 39.44 -18.10
N TYR A 145 -17.40 40.61 -18.07
CA TYR A 145 -17.17 41.71 -17.10
C TYR A 145 -15.69 42.13 -16.95
N GLY A 146 -14.96 42.11 -18.06
CA GLY A 146 -13.54 42.41 -18.06
C GLY A 146 -12.66 41.27 -17.55
N GLY A 147 -13.15 40.04 -17.40
CA GLY A 147 -12.32 38.85 -17.26
C GLY A 147 -11.53 38.55 -18.56
N LEU A 148 -10.65 37.54 -18.51
CA LEU A 148 -10.01 37.03 -19.73
C LEU A 148 -11.02 36.15 -20.47
N GLU A 149 -11.44 36.59 -21.66
CA GLU A 149 -12.48 35.90 -22.46
C GLU A 149 -12.00 34.51 -22.91
N PRO A 150 -12.90 33.50 -22.93
CA PRO A 150 -12.62 32.18 -23.49
C PRO A 150 -12.51 32.24 -25.03
N GLU A 151 -12.11 31.14 -25.67
CA GLU A 151 -11.97 31.07 -27.14
C GLU A 151 -13.29 31.35 -27.89
N SER A 152 -14.44 31.11 -27.24
CA SER A 152 -15.78 31.46 -27.75
C SER A 152 -16.09 32.96 -27.72
N GLY A 153 -15.28 33.78 -27.04
CA GLY A 153 -15.45 35.23 -26.90
C GLY A 153 -16.60 35.68 -26.00
N CYS A 154 -17.39 34.74 -25.46
CA CYS A 154 -18.58 35.02 -24.66
C CYS A 154 -18.54 34.20 -23.37
N CYS A 155 -18.99 34.78 -22.26
CA CYS A 155 -19.20 34.08 -21.00
C CYS A 155 -20.70 33.91 -20.75
N ASN A 156 -21.23 32.74 -21.07
CA ASN A 156 -22.66 32.46 -21.01
C ASN A 156 -23.10 31.90 -19.67
N THR A 157 -22.18 31.27 -18.94
CA THR A 157 -22.45 30.68 -17.63
C THR A 157 -21.73 31.43 -16.51
N CYS A 158 -22.27 31.33 -15.29
CA CYS A 158 -21.61 31.90 -14.11
C CYS A 158 -20.19 31.35 -13.92
N GLU A 159 -20.01 30.06 -14.22
CA GLU A 159 -18.73 29.36 -14.12
C GLU A 159 -17.70 29.84 -15.15
N GLU A 160 -18.13 30.18 -16.37
CA GLU A 160 -17.26 30.81 -17.38
C GLU A 160 -16.80 32.21 -16.94
N VAL A 161 -17.70 33.04 -16.38
CA VAL A 161 -17.32 34.36 -15.84
C VAL A 161 -16.34 34.21 -14.69
N ARG A 162 -16.58 33.25 -13.78
CA ARG A 162 -15.67 32.92 -12.67
C ARG A 162 -14.30 32.51 -13.20
N THR A 163 -14.25 31.64 -14.20
CA THR A 163 -13.01 31.16 -14.83
C THR A 163 -12.27 32.31 -15.51
N ALA A 164 -12.98 33.20 -16.21
CA ALA A 164 -12.41 34.38 -16.85
C ALA A 164 -11.76 35.34 -15.83
N TYR A 165 -12.39 35.54 -14.67
CA TYR A 165 -11.83 36.34 -13.57
C TYR A 165 -10.58 35.68 -12.98
N VAL A 166 -10.63 34.37 -12.72
CA VAL A 166 -9.51 33.60 -12.16
C VAL A 166 -8.31 33.62 -13.11
N ASN A 167 -8.53 33.46 -14.41
CA ASN A 167 -7.50 33.51 -15.43
C ASN A 167 -6.83 34.89 -15.51
N ARG A 168 -7.60 35.96 -15.32
CA ARG A 168 -7.09 37.33 -15.20
C ARG A 168 -6.43 37.63 -13.84
N GLY A 169 -6.57 36.72 -12.86
CA GLY A 169 -6.02 36.86 -11.51
C GLY A 169 -6.89 37.69 -10.55
N TRP A 170 -8.16 37.90 -10.88
CA TRP A 170 -9.12 38.62 -10.04
C TRP A 170 -9.87 37.68 -9.09
N SER A 171 -10.25 38.20 -7.92
CA SER A 171 -11.12 37.50 -6.97
C SER A 171 -12.58 37.61 -7.39
N PHE A 172 -13.34 36.53 -7.21
CA PHE A 172 -14.76 36.49 -7.51
C PHE A 172 -15.56 36.82 -6.24
N ALA A 173 -15.77 38.12 -5.97
CA ALA A 173 -16.27 38.61 -4.67
C ALA A 173 -17.79 38.87 -4.62
N ASN A 174 -18.42 39.20 -5.74
CA ASN A 174 -19.84 39.59 -5.76
C ASN A 174 -20.59 38.90 -6.92
N PRO A 175 -21.09 37.67 -6.71
CA PRO A 175 -21.86 36.95 -7.73
C PRO A 175 -23.19 37.65 -8.07
N ASP A 176 -23.79 38.40 -7.15
CA ASP A 176 -25.10 39.03 -7.35
C ASP A 176 -25.06 40.21 -8.35
N ALA A 177 -23.86 40.76 -8.60
CA ALA A 177 -23.64 41.79 -9.61
C ALA A 177 -23.55 41.24 -11.04
N ILE A 178 -23.49 39.92 -11.20
CA ILE A 178 -23.29 39.23 -12.48
C ILE A 178 -24.62 38.60 -12.91
N GLU A 179 -25.10 38.96 -14.10
CA GLU A 179 -26.42 38.54 -14.60
C GLU A 179 -26.53 37.01 -14.71
N GLN A 180 -25.50 36.37 -15.24
CA GLN A 180 -25.42 34.92 -15.44
C GLN A 180 -25.57 34.19 -14.10
N CYS A 181 -24.87 34.66 -13.06
CA CYS A 181 -24.90 34.08 -11.72
C CYS A 181 -26.24 34.29 -11.01
N LYS A 182 -26.85 35.46 -11.18
CA LYS A 182 -28.18 35.76 -10.65
C LYS A 182 -29.26 34.88 -11.31
N ASN A 183 -29.21 34.74 -12.63
CA ASN A 183 -30.15 33.92 -13.40
C ASN A 183 -30.02 32.41 -13.08
N GLU A 184 -28.81 31.96 -12.75
CA GLU A 184 -28.55 30.58 -12.34
C GLU A 184 -28.84 30.30 -10.86
N GLY A 185 -29.18 31.32 -10.07
CA GLY A 185 -29.39 31.21 -8.62
C GLY A 185 -28.12 30.78 -7.88
N TRP A 186 -26.95 31.24 -8.32
CA TRP A 186 -25.66 30.79 -7.78
C TRP A 186 -25.54 31.03 -6.27
N ALA A 187 -25.96 32.21 -5.80
CA ALA A 187 -25.91 32.57 -4.38
C ALA A 187 -26.79 31.66 -3.51
N ASP A 188 -27.97 31.26 -4.00
CA ASP A 188 -28.89 30.39 -3.28
C ASP A 188 -28.35 28.95 -3.23
N LYS A 189 -27.83 28.44 -4.36
CA LYS A 189 -27.12 27.15 -4.40
C LYS A 189 -25.95 27.10 -3.43
N LEU A 190 -25.23 28.21 -3.27
CA LEU A 190 -24.09 28.31 -2.37
C LEU A 190 -24.51 28.23 -0.90
N LYS A 191 -25.66 28.83 -0.55
CA LYS A 191 -26.25 28.75 0.80
C LYS A 191 -26.78 27.35 1.09
N GLU A 192 -27.46 26.72 0.14
CA GLU A 192 -27.94 25.34 0.28
C GLU A 192 -26.79 24.35 0.50
N GLN A 193 -25.66 24.59 -0.15
CA GLN A 193 -24.45 23.76 -0.05
C GLN A 193 -23.53 24.15 1.12
N ALA A 194 -23.88 25.16 1.93
CA ALA A 194 -23.02 25.63 3.00
C ALA A 194 -22.85 24.60 4.13
N ASP A 195 -23.83 23.73 4.33
CA ASP A 195 -23.77 22.70 5.37
C ASP A 195 -23.31 21.33 4.83
N GLU A 196 -22.88 21.30 3.57
CA GLU A 196 -22.48 20.08 2.87
C GLU A 196 -20.99 19.76 3.05
N GLY A 197 -20.68 18.47 2.91
CA GLY A 197 -19.34 17.96 2.78
C GLY A 197 -18.99 17.58 1.34
N CYS A 198 -17.74 17.19 1.15
CA CYS A 198 -17.25 16.68 -0.13
C CYS A 198 -16.44 15.41 0.05
N ASN A 199 -16.78 14.36 -0.70
CA ASN A 199 -15.90 13.22 -0.89
C ASN A 199 -15.11 13.38 -2.19
N ILE A 200 -13.80 13.27 -2.10
CA ILE A 200 -12.88 13.38 -3.22
C ILE A 200 -12.21 12.03 -3.42
N SER A 201 -12.53 11.38 -4.53
CA SER A 201 -11.99 10.05 -4.86
C SER A 201 -11.48 10.01 -6.29
N GLY A 202 -10.32 9.39 -6.53
CA GLY A 202 -9.80 9.23 -7.88
C GLY A 202 -8.31 8.91 -7.93
N ARG A 203 -7.77 9.00 -9.14
CA ARG A 203 -6.36 8.72 -9.44
C ARG A 203 -5.67 9.95 -10.00
N ILE A 204 -4.58 10.36 -9.38
CA ILE A 204 -3.80 11.53 -9.77
C ILE A 204 -2.43 11.08 -10.26
N ARG A 205 -2.08 11.45 -11.50
CA ARG A 205 -0.80 11.09 -12.09
C ARG A 205 0.22 12.19 -11.81
N VAL A 206 1.24 11.89 -11.01
CA VAL A 206 2.27 12.83 -10.57
C VAL A 206 3.65 12.39 -11.07
N ASN A 207 4.60 13.32 -11.16
CA ASN A 207 5.98 12.97 -11.47
C ASN A 207 6.62 12.23 -10.29
N LYS A 208 7.47 11.23 -10.54
CA LYS A 208 8.24 10.51 -9.50
C LYS A 208 9.41 11.35 -9.01
N VAL A 209 9.09 12.50 -8.42
CA VAL A 209 10.03 13.44 -7.80
C VAL A 209 9.41 13.93 -6.49
N ILE A 210 10.15 14.74 -5.74
CA ILE A 210 9.60 15.37 -4.53
C ILE A 210 8.46 16.32 -4.94
N GLY A 211 7.33 16.25 -4.23
CA GLY A 211 6.18 17.08 -4.53
C GLY A 211 5.18 17.16 -3.39
N ASN A 212 4.10 17.88 -3.63
CA ASN A 212 3.02 18.08 -2.68
C ASN A 212 1.68 18.01 -3.42
N ILE A 213 0.74 17.25 -2.86
CA ILE A 213 -0.68 17.29 -3.21
C ILE A 213 -1.39 18.04 -2.09
N HIS A 214 -2.12 19.10 -2.40
CA HIS A 214 -2.86 19.84 -1.39
C HIS A 214 -4.32 20.04 -1.75
N PHE A 215 -5.13 19.96 -0.70
CA PHE A 215 -6.55 20.24 -0.68
C PHE A 215 -6.74 21.55 0.04
N SER A 216 -7.09 22.60 -0.68
CA SER A 216 -7.20 23.95 -0.15
C SER A 216 -8.38 24.69 -0.78
N PRO A 217 -8.79 25.87 -0.26
CA PRO A 217 -9.77 26.69 -0.94
C PRO A 217 -9.29 27.05 -2.35
N GLY A 218 -10.16 26.95 -3.36
CA GLY A 218 -9.80 27.21 -4.76
C GLY A 218 -9.29 28.62 -5.04
N ARG A 219 -8.61 28.81 -6.18
CA ARG A 219 -7.90 30.06 -6.54
C ARG A 219 -8.77 31.33 -6.52
N SER A 220 -10.07 31.23 -6.83
CA SER A 220 -11.04 32.33 -6.71
C SER A 220 -11.10 32.93 -5.29
N PHE A 221 -10.73 32.11 -4.29
CA PHE A 221 -10.78 32.42 -2.88
C PHE A 221 -9.38 32.65 -2.27
N GLN A 222 -8.29 32.23 -2.95
CA GLN A 222 -6.90 32.37 -2.44
C GLN A 222 -6.29 33.77 -2.58
N THR A 223 -6.69 34.55 -3.58
CA THR A 223 -6.06 35.85 -3.94
C THR A 223 -6.21 36.93 -2.86
N ASN A 224 -7.11 36.76 -1.89
CA ASN A 224 -7.27 37.68 -0.76
C ASN A 224 -7.15 36.94 0.58
N THR A 225 -5.98 36.34 0.81
CA THR A 225 -5.68 35.36 1.87
C THR A 225 -5.96 35.84 3.30
N ARG A 226 -6.01 37.16 3.53
CA ARG A 226 -6.33 37.71 4.87
C ARG A 226 -7.82 37.60 5.20
N ASN A 227 -8.69 37.47 4.19
CA ASN A 227 -10.13 37.69 4.29
C ASN A 227 -10.94 36.65 3.48
N LEU A 228 -10.51 35.39 3.47
CA LEU A 228 -11.24 34.27 2.84
C LEU A 228 -12.71 34.23 3.30
N TYR A 229 -12.93 34.46 4.61
CA TYR A 229 -14.27 34.52 5.20
C TYR A 229 -15.02 35.82 4.87
N GLU A 230 -14.35 36.88 4.45
CA GLU A 230 -15.01 38.16 4.10
C GLU A 230 -15.57 38.15 2.67
N LEU A 231 -14.90 37.42 1.77
CA LEU A 231 -15.27 37.29 0.35
C LEU A 231 -16.50 36.43 0.11
N VAL A 232 -16.93 35.71 1.14
CA VAL A 232 -17.93 34.67 1.04
C VAL A 232 -19.02 35.01 2.06
N PRO A 233 -20.12 35.68 1.67
CA PRO A 233 -21.09 36.25 2.61
C PRO A 233 -21.66 35.27 3.64
N TYR A 234 -21.82 34.00 3.27
CA TYR A 234 -22.31 32.93 4.17
C TYR A 234 -21.25 32.39 5.14
N LEU A 235 -19.96 32.64 4.89
CA LEU A 235 -18.87 32.39 5.86
C LEU A 235 -18.79 33.48 6.94
N ARG A 236 -19.48 34.62 6.77
CA ARG A 236 -19.48 35.75 7.71
C ARG A 236 -20.52 35.61 8.81
N ASP A 237 -21.70 35.10 8.47
CA ASP A 237 -22.90 35.23 9.32
C ASP A 237 -23.33 33.93 10.03
N ASP A 238 -22.79 32.76 9.68
CA ASP A 238 -23.23 31.50 10.29
C ASP A 238 -22.31 30.96 11.40
N GLN A 239 -22.95 30.34 12.38
CA GLN A 239 -22.32 29.52 13.43
C GLN A 239 -21.62 28.27 12.87
N ASN A 240 -21.73 28.02 11.56
CA ASN A 240 -21.17 26.85 10.88
C ASN A 240 -19.79 27.17 10.29
N ARG A 241 -18.76 26.99 11.11
CA ARG A 241 -17.37 27.22 10.71
C ARG A 241 -16.91 26.06 9.82
N HIS A 242 -16.69 26.32 8.53
CA HIS A 242 -15.98 25.37 7.67
C HIS A 242 -14.58 25.08 8.24
N ASP A 243 -14.27 23.81 8.36
CA ASP A 243 -12.96 23.33 8.79
C ASP A 243 -12.49 22.23 7.84
N PHE A 244 -11.17 22.07 7.69
CA PHE A 244 -10.58 21.03 6.84
C PHE A 244 -10.42 19.69 7.58
N SER A 245 -11.27 19.42 8.58
CA SER A 245 -11.34 18.07 9.14
C SER A 245 -11.65 17.09 8.02
N HIS A 246 -11.03 15.92 8.05
CA HIS A 246 -11.17 14.95 6.97
C HIS A 246 -10.93 13.54 7.45
N THR A 247 -11.48 12.59 6.69
CA THR A 247 -11.28 11.16 6.85
C THR A 247 -10.62 10.63 5.59
N ILE A 248 -9.45 10.00 5.75
CA ILE A 248 -8.73 9.35 4.66
C ILE A 248 -9.22 7.91 4.61
N HIS A 249 -10.09 7.59 3.66
CA HIS A 249 -10.58 6.22 3.48
C HIS A 249 -9.54 5.34 2.80
N HIS A 250 -8.88 5.89 1.79
CA HIS A 250 -7.84 5.21 1.05
C HIS A 250 -6.78 6.20 0.56
N PHE A 251 -5.51 5.86 0.71
CA PHE A 251 -4.41 6.60 0.10
C PHE A 251 -3.25 5.65 -0.24
N ALA A 252 -2.99 5.48 -1.53
CA ALA A 252 -1.96 4.58 -2.03
C ALA A 252 -1.18 5.18 -3.21
N PHE A 253 0.09 4.81 -3.32
CA PHE A 253 0.88 5.00 -4.52
C PHE A 253 0.84 3.70 -5.34
N GLU A 254 0.29 3.78 -6.54
CA GLU A 254 0.16 2.67 -7.48
C GLU A 254 1.23 2.79 -8.57
N GLY A 255 1.80 1.65 -8.97
CA GLY A 255 2.65 1.56 -10.16
C GLY A 255 1.80 1.51 -11.44
N ASP A 256 2.39 1.86 -12.59
CA ASP A 256 1.72 1.73 -13.90
C ASP A 256 1.28 0.28 -14.20
N ASP A 257 2.02 -0.71 -13.67
CA ASP A 257 1.69 -2.13 -13.78
C ASP A 257 0.41 -2.52 -13.01
N GLU A 258 0.02 -1.77 -11.97
CA GLU A 258 -1.16 -2.06 -11.14
C GLU A 258 -2.48 -1.60 -11.80
N TYR A 259 -2.41 -0.98 -12.99
CA TYR A 259 -3.60 -0.76 -13.82
C TYR A 259 -4.09 -2.05 -14.50
N ASP A 260 -3.20 -3.00 -14.73
CA ASP A 260 -3.58 -4.34 -15.21
C ASP A 260 -4.15 -5.14 -14.03
N TYR A 261 -5.42 -5.51 -14.12
CA TYR A 261 -6.13 -6.23 -13.06
C TYR A 261 -5.42 -7.54 -12.66
N TRP A 262 -4.78 -8.25 -13.60
CA TRP A 262 -4.11 -9.52 -13.32
C TRP A 262 -2.83 -9.30 -12.50
N LYS A 263 -2.09 -8.23 -12.81
CA LYS A 263 -0.89 -7.82 -12.06
C LYS A 263 -1.26 -7.19 -10.71
N ALA A 264 -2.36 -6.45 -10.64
CA ALA A 264 -2.85 -5.84 -9.41
C ALA A 264 -3.24 -6.91 -8.38
N GLU A 265 -3.95 -7.96 -8.80
CA GLU A 265 -4.32 -9.08 -7.92
C GLU A 265 -3.09 -9.83 -7.41
N ALA A 266 -2.11 -10.07 -8.29
CA ALA A 266 -0.84 -10.68 -7.91
C ALA A 266 -0.04 -9.81 -6.92
N SER A 267 0.00 -8.49 -7.13
CA SER A 267 0.61 -7.52 -6.20
C SER A 267 -0.05 -7.59 -4.82
N LYS A 268 -1.40 -7.60 -4.77
CA LYS A 268 -2.16 -7.69 -3.51
C LYS A 268 -1.90 -8.99 -2.75
N GLU A 269 -1.92 -10.12 -3.45
CA GLU A 269 -1.64 -11.42 -2.84
C GLU A 269 -0.21 -11.49 -2.28
N MET A 270 0.77 -10.94 -3.00
CA MET A 270 2.15 -10.87 -2.50
C MET A 270 2.30 -9.92 -1.31
N LYS A 271 1.68 -8.73 -1.35
CA LYS A 271 1.63 -7.79 -0.22
C LYS A 271 1.05 -8.47 1.04
N LYS A 272 -0.02 -9.26 0.90
CA LYS A 272 -0.62 -10.02 2.00
C LYS A 272 0.33 -11.08 2.58
N ARG A 273 1.08 -11.80 1.74
CA ARG A 273 2.06 -12.81 2.18
C ARG A 273 3.21 -12.22 3.00
N ILE A 274 3.61 -10.98 2.70
CA ILE A 274 4.66 -10.26 3.45
C ILE A 274 4.10 -9.44 4.62
N GLY A 275 2.80 -9.53 4.91
CA GLY A 275 2.15 -8.86 6.03
C GLY A 275 1.78 -7.38 5.80
N ILE A 276 1.83 -6.91 4.56
CA ILE A 276 1.41 -5.55 4.18
C ILE A 276 -0.07 -5.61 3.78
N ASN A 277 -0.95 -5.45 4.76
CA ASN A 277 -2.40 -5.59 4.56
C ASN A 277 -3.11 -4.26 4.28
N THR A 278 -2.57 -3.13 4.75
CA THR A 278 -3.20 -1.80 4.68
C THR A 278 -2.16 -0.72 4.47
N ASN A 279 -2.53 0.38 3.81
CA ASN A 279 -1.62 1.53 3.69
C ASN A 279 -1.61 2.35 5.00
N PRO A 280 -0.51 3.05 5.33
CA PRO A 280 -0.40 3.76 6.60
C PRO A 280 -1.45 4.83 6.88
N LEU A 281 -1.98 5.50 5.85
CA LEU A 281 -3.01 6.53 6.02
C LEU A 281 -4.45 6.02 5.88
N ASP A 282 -4.65 4.74 5.52
CA ASP A 282 -5.99 4.18 5.35
C ASP A 282 -6.73 4.19 6.69
N GLY A 283 -7.90 4.83 6.73
CA GLY A 283 -8.74 4.99 7.93
C GLY A 283 -8.30 6.12 8.89
N SER A 284 -7.27 6.89 8.55
CA SER A 284 -6.82 8.01 9.40
C SER A 284 -7.79 9.21 9.35
N VAL A 285 -7.89 9.94 10.46
CA VAL A 285 -8.84 11.05 10.63
C VAL A 285 -8.14 12.26 11.23
N GLY A 286 -8.17 13.39 10.54
CA GLY A 286 -7.78 14.70 11.06
C GLY A 286 -9.02 15.48 11.51
N ARG A 287 -9.05 15.94 12.76
CA ARG A 287 -10.20 16.70 13.31
C ARG A 287 -9.76 18.02 13.90
N THR A 288 -10.50 19.07 13.58
CA THR A 288 -10.31 20.40 14.16
C THR A 288 -11.65 21.12 14.23
N VAL A 289 -11.73 22.11 15.11
CA VAL A 289 -12.85 23.06 15.19
C VAL A 289 -12.45 24.44 14.66
N LYS A 290 -11.17 24.60 14.32
CA LYS A 290 -10.57 25.86 13.87
C LYS A 290 -10.57 25.88 12.35
N ALA A 291 -11.12 26.96 11.80
CA ALA A 291 -11.29 27.13 10.37
C ALA A 291 -9.94 27.43 9.67
N GLN A 292 -9.02 28.08 10.39
CA GLN A 292 -7.65 28.37 9.98
C GLN A 292 -6.69 27.29 10.50
N TYR A 293 -6.84 26.07 9.99
CA TYR A 293 -6.03 24.93 10.42
C TYR A 293 -5.41 24.22 9.21
N MET A 294 -4.17 23.77 9.37
CA MET A 294 -3.38 23.14 8.33
C MET A 294 -2.92 21.75 8.79
N PHE A 295 -3.35 20.73 8.06
CA PHE A 295 -2.89 19.35 8.23
C PHE A 295 -1.76 19.08 7.24
N GLN A 296 -0.63 18.57 7.73
CA GLN A 296 0.53 18.24 6.91
C GLN A 296 0.93 16.79 7.12
N TYR A 297 0.81 15.99 6.07
CA TYR A 297 1.31 14.62 6.00
C TYR A 297 2.61 14.62 5.20
N PHE A 298 3.65 14.01 5.75
CA PHE A 298 4.92 13.77 5.07
C PHE A 298 5.02 12.29 4.75
N LEU A 299 5.11 11.97 3.46
CA LEU A 299 5.05 10.65 2.90
C LEU A 299 6.41 10.30 2.31
N LYS A 300 7.05 9.24 2.82
CA LYS A 300 8.30 8.75 2.26
C LYS A 300 8.01 7.52 1.41
N VAL A 301 8.04 7.71 0.09
CA VAL A 301 7.65 6.69 -0.90
C VAL A 301 8.86 5.85 -1.28
N VAL A 302 8.71 4.53 -1.30
CA VAL A 302 9.74 3.55 -1.63
C VAL A 302 9.22 2.68 -2.77
N SER A 303 10.02 2.56 -3.84
CA SER A 303 9.70 1.66 -4.95
C SER A 303 9.79 0.21 -4.48
N THR A 304 8.82 -0.61 -4.87
CA THR A 304 8.76 -2.04 -4.55
C THR A 304 8.57 -2.84 -5.83
N GLN A 305 9.31 -3.91 -5.98
CA GLN A 305 9.19 -4.82 -7.11
C GLN A 305 8.90 -6.22 -6.61
N PHE A 306 7.86 -6.84 -7.16
CA PHE A 306 7.54 -8.23 -6.92
C PHE A 306 7.94 -9.09 -8.11
N ARG A 307 8.68 -10.17 -7.86
CA ARG A 307 9.11 -11.14 -8.87
C ARG A 307 8.54 -12.52 -8.55
N THR A 308 7.88 -13.10 -9.53
CA THR A 308 7.30 -14.45 -9.44
C THR A 308 8.35 -15.52 -9.76
N LEU A 309 8.10 -16.78 -9.35
CA LEU A 309 9.04 -17.92 -9.41
C LEU A 309 9.79 -18.16 -10.74
N ASN A 310 9.25 -17.73 -11.88
CA ASN A 310 9.84 -17.94 -13.20
C ASN A 310 10.37 -16.63 -13.83
N ASP A 311 10.45 -15.54 -13.05
CA ASP A 311 10.68 -14.17 -13.54
C ASP A 311 9.72 -13.74 -14.67
N ALA A 312 8.63 -14.49 -14.88
CA ALA A 312 7.70 -14.29 -15.99
C ALA A 312 6.84 -13.03 -15.80
N GLN A 313 6.64 -12.63 -14.52
CA GLN A 313 5.94 -11.41 -14.17
C GLN A 313 6.77 -10.64 -13.13
N ILE A 314 7.20 -9.45 -13.56
CA ILE A 314 7.75 -8.40 -12.71
C ILE A 314 6.64 -7.38 -12.54
N ILE A 315 6.30 -7.08 -11.28
CA ILE A 315 5.24 -6.13 -10.95
C ILE A 315 5.86 -5.00 -10.15
N ASN A 316 5.83 -3.80 -10.71
CA ASN A 316 6.30 -2.61 -10.01
C ASN A 316 5.14 -1.99 -9.23
N SER A 317 5.40 -1.69 -7.96
CA SER A 317 4.46 -1.07 -7.04
C SER A 317 5.22 -0.10 -6.14
N HIS A 318 4.51 0.59 -5.27
CA HIS A 318 5.08 1.52 -4.32
C HIS A 318 4.54 1.24 -2.92
N GLN A 319 5.38 1.52 -1.94
CA GLN A 319 5.02 1.55 -0.54
C GLN A 319 5.38 2.92 0.00
N TYR A 320 4.82 3.31 1.13
CA TYR A 320 5.23 4.55 1.79
C TYR A 320 5.16 4.40 3.30
N SER A 321 5.89 5.27 4.00
CA SER A 321 5.68 5.56 5.41
C SER A 321 5.18 6.98 5.57
N THR A 322 4.50 7.26 6.68
CA THR A 322 3.88 8.57 6.93
C THR A 322 4.29 9.13 8.29
N THR A 323 4.47 10.43 8.35
CA THR A 323 4.44 11.24 9.56
C THR A 323 3.43 12.37 9.37
N HIS A 324 2.80 12.82 10.45
CA HIS A 324 1.80 13.89 10.39
C HIS A 324 2.21 15.04 11.31
N PHE A 325 1.84 16.24 10.91
CA PHE A 325 2.04 17.47 11.64
C PHE A 325 0.84 18.38 11.43
N GLU A 326 0.44 19.09 12.48
CA GLU A 326 -0.72 19.95 12.45
C GLU A 326 -0.35 21.35 12.90
N ARG A 327 -0.95 22.35 12.27
CA ARG A 327 -0.68 23.75 12.57
C ARG A 327 -1.99 24.54 12.62
N ASP A 328 -2.14 25.28 13.71
CA ASP A 328 -3.12 26.35 13.79
C ASP A 328 -2.53 27.63 13.22
N LEU A 329 -3.21 28.20 12.23
CA LEU A 329 -2.80 29.43 11.56
C LEU A 329 -3.41 30.69 12.22
N SER A 330 -4.36 30.54 13.14
CA SER A 330 -4.99 31.67 13.82
C SER A 330 -4.07 32.38 14.81
N GLU A 331 -3.09 31.68 15.38
CA GLU A 331 -2.15 32.21 16.37
C GLU A 331 -0.93 32.91 15.73
N GLY A 332 -0.83 32.91 14.40
CA GLY A 332 0.20 33.63 13.65
C GLY A 332 1.63 33.16 14.01
N ILE A 333 2.53 34.12 14.26
CA ILE A 333 3.96 33.87 14.55
C ILE A 333 4.17 33.24 15.94
N ASN A 334 3.18 33.37 16.84
CA ASN A 334 3.34 33.07 18.27
C ASN A 334 2.63 31.78 18.71
N GLY A 335 2.16 30.96 17.76
CA GLY A 335 1.42 29.73 18.08
C GLY A 335 2.34 28.61 18.54
N ASP A 336 2.04 28.03 19.71
CA ASP A 336 2.74 26.85 20.21
C ASP A 336 2.20 25.58 19.52
N THR A 337 3.10 24.71 19.09
CA THR A 337 2.70 23.37 18.63
C THR A 337 2.28 22.52 19.83
N PRO A 338 1.36 21.54 19.67
CA PRO A 338 1.02 20.59 20.74
C PRO A 338 2.23 19.82 21.29
N ALA A 339 3.36 19.81 20.55
CA ALA A 339 4.63 19.20 20.93
C ALA A 339 5.60 20.16 21.68
N GLY A 340 5.17 21.38 22.02
CA GLY A 340 5.97 22.34 22.79
C GLY A 340 7.19 22.91 22.06
N LEU A 341 7.27 22.74 20.74
CA LEU A 341 8.36 23.28 19.93
C LEU A 341 7.94 24.64 19.37
N HIS A 342 8.59 25.70 19.84
CA HIS A 342 8.39 27.08 19.38
C HIS A 342 9.16 27.26 18.06
N VAL A 343 8.54 26.90 16.94
CA VAL A 343 9.17 27.08 15.62
C VAL A 343 8.69 28.39 15.04
N GLN A 344 9.62 29.34 14.90
CA GLN A 344 9.40 30.62 14.25
C GLN A 344 9.12 30.42 12.75
N HIS A 345 7.89 30.05 12.42
CA HIS A 345 7.44 29.93 11.04
C HIS A 345 6.77 31.23 10.59
N GLY A 346 7.08 31.67 9.36
CA GLY A 346 6.40 32.82 8.76
C GLY A 346 4.88 32.64 8.72
N VAL A 347 4.16 33.77 8.79
CA VAL A 347 2.69 33.92 8.79
C VAL A 347 1.99 33.32 7.55
N THR A 348 2.76 32.84 6.58
CA THR A 348 2.27 32.34 5.29
C THR A 348 2.04 30.83 5.33
N GLY A 349 0.86 30.44 5.78
CA GLY A 349 0.29 29.10 5.56
C GLY A 349 -1.13 29.24 4.99
N LEU A 350 -1.56 28.26 4.19
CA LEU A 350 -2.95 28.16 3.71
C LEU A 350 -3.67 27.08 4.54
N PRO A 351 -4.91 27.30 4.99
CA PRO A 351 -5.69 26.25 5.62
C PRO A 351 -5.99 25.15 4.58
N GLY A 352 -5.95 23.90 5.03
CA GLY A 352 -6.08 22.77 4.11
C GLY A 352 -5.42 21.49 4.61
N ALA A 353 -5.48 20.45 3.77
CA ALA A 353 -4.76 19.20 3.97
C ALA A 353 -3.66 19.05 2.91
N PHE A 354 -2.43 18.87 3.35
CA PHE A 354 -1.22 18.86 2.51
C PHE A 354 -0.53 17.51 2.64
N PHE A 355 -0.33 16.82 1.52
CA PHE A 355 0.36 15.55 1.39
C PHE A 355 1.67 15.77 0.67
N ASN A 356 2.73 16.02 1.45
CA ASN A 356 4.09 16.17 0.95
C ASN A 356 4.68 14.78 0.74
N PHE A 357 5.17 14.48 -0.46
CA PHE A 357 5.77 13.19 -0.75
C PHE A 357 7.21 13.33 -1.23
N GLU A 358 8.08 12.45 -0.74
CA GLU A 358 9.49 12.36 -1.07
C GLU A 358 9.80 10.94 -1.56
N ILE A 359 10.52 10.83 -2.68
CA ILE A 359 10.89 9.53 -3.26
C ILE A 359 12.23 9.07 -2.69
N SER A 360 12.23 7.88 -2.08
CA SER A 360 13.45 7.22 -1.60
C SER A 360 14.25 6.64 -2.76
N PRO A 361 15.58 6.77 -2.79
CA PRO A 361 16.45 6.21 -3.84
C PRO A 361 16.64 4.67 -3.72
N ILE A 362 15.70 3.99 -3.07
CA ILE A 362 15.77 2.58 -2.70
C ILE A 362 14.63 1.82 -3.39
N LEU A 363 14.96 0.66 -3.95
CA LEU A 363 14.06 -0.32 -4.51
C LEU A 363 14.07 -1.58 -3.66
N VAL A 364 12.92 -1.95 -3.09
CA VAL A 364 12.75 -3.21 -2.36
C VAL A 364 12.26 -4.27 -3.32
N VAL A 365 13.02 -5.35 -3.50
CA VAL A 365 12.68 -6.45 -4.39
C VAL A 365 12.27 -7.66 -3.55
N HIS A 366 11.02 -8.10 -3.71
CA HIS A 366 10.50 -9.35 -3.16
C HIS A 366 10.47 -10.39 -4.27
N ALA A 367 11.31 -11.42 -4.17
CA ALA A 367 11.41 -12.48 -5.15
C ALA A 367 10.89 -13.80 -4.58
N GLU A 368 9.94 -14.43 -5.27
CA GLU A 368 9.56 -15.80 -4.95
C GLU A 368 10.68 -16.76 -5.37
N THR A 369 11.18 -17.54 -4.41
CA THR A 369 12.20 -18.54 -4.63
C THR A 369 11.68 -19.92 -4.22
N ARG A 370 12.22 -20.95 -4.88
CA ARG A 370 11.96 -22.35 -4.57
C ARG A 370 13.26 -23.13 -4.59
N GLN A 371 13.37 -24.09 -3.69
CA GLN A 371 14.50 -25.01 -3.69
C GLN A 371 14.60 -25.78 -5.01
N SER A 372 15.82 -25.97 -5.50
CA SER A 372 16.06 -26.76 -6.70
C SER A 372 15.82 -28.24 -6.43
N PHE A 373 15.45 -28.99 -7.48
CA PHE A 373 15.30 -30.45 -7.37
C PHE A 373 16.60 -31.14 -6.95
N ALA A 374 17.75 -30.60 -7.37
CA ALA A 374 19.06 -31.10 -6.95
C ALA A 374 19.26 -31.00 -5.44
N HIS A 375 18.87 -29.86 -4.83
CA HIS A 375 18.95 -29.66 -3.38
C HIS A 375 18.11 -30.70 -2.62
N PHE A 376 16.86 -30.90 -3.05
CA PHE A 376 15.95 -31.90 -2.49
C PHE A 376 16.55 -33.32 -2.57
N LEU A 377 17.11 -33.70 -3.72
CA LEU A 377 17.72 -35.02 -3.90
C LEU A 377 18.93 -35.20 -2.97
N THR A 378 19.82 -34.22 -2.92
CA THR A 378 21.00 -34.28 -2.05
C THR A 378 20.63 -34.36 -0.57
N SER A 379 19.61 -33.59 -0.16
CA SER A 379 19.09 -33.59 1.21
C SER A 379 18.46 -34.94 1.57
N THR A 380 17.63 -35.50 0.68
CA THR A 380 17.02 -36.83 0.86
C THR A 380 18.07 -37.92 1.02
N CYS A 381 19.12 -37.92 0.18
CA CYS A 381 20.23 -38.85 0.30
C CYS A 381 20.98 -38.70 1.64
N ALA A 382 21.19 -37.46 2.09
CA ALA A 382 21.83 -37.18 3.37
C ALA A 382 20.97 -37.64 4.56
N ILE A 383 19.65 -37.46 4.51
CA ILE A 383 18.70 -37.94 5.53
C ILE A 383 18.75 -39.46 5.63
N VAL A 384 18.62 -40.17 4.50
CA VAL A 384 18.65 -41.65 4.48
C VAL A 384 20.00 -42.18 4.98
N GLY A 385 21.11 -41.63 4.48
CA GLY A 385 22.45 -42.02 4.89
C GLY A 385 22.73 -41.72 6.38
N GLY A 386 22.33 -40.54 6.85
CA GLY A 386 22.51 -40.10 8.23
C GLY A 386 21.74 -40.96 9.23
N VAL A 387 20.47 -41.27 8.96
CA VAL A 387 19.68 -42.11 9.87
C VAL A 387 20.20 -43.54 9.92
N LEU A 388 20.62 -44.13 8.79
CA LEU A 388 21.17 -45.49 8.76
C LEU A 388 22.53 -45.60 9.47
N THR A 389 23.41 -44.61 9.32
CA THR A 389 24.70 -44.59 10.04
C THR A 389 24.50 -44.47 11.56
N VAL A 390 23.57 -43.62 12.02
CA VAL A 390 23.24 -43.51 13.45
C VAL A 390 22.60 -44.80 13.97
N ALA A 391 21.66 -45.40 13.22
CA ALA A 391 21.01 -46.64 13.61
C ALA A 391 21.99 -47.81 13.76
N SER A 392 22.94 -47.95 12.82
CA SER A 392 23.98 -48.98 12.88
C SER A 392 24.95 -48.78 14.05
N LEU A 393 25.31 -47.54 14.37
CA LEU A 393 26.13 -47.25 15.56
C LEU A 393 25.39 -47.62 16.85
N LEU A 394 24.11 -47.28 16.96
CA LEU A 394 23.26 -47.62 18.11
C LEU A 394 23.08 -49.14 18.26
N ASP A 395 22.83 -49.87 17.17
CA ASP A 395 22.73 -51.32 17.21
C ASP A 395 24.05 -51.96 17.66
N GLY A 396 25.19 -51.44 17.18
CA GLY A 396 26.52 -51.86 17.63
C GLY A 396 26.75 -51.68 19.13
N ILE A 397 26.37 -50.52 19.68
CA ILE A 397 26.46 -50.23 21.12
C ILE A 397 25.52 -51.15 21.91
N LEU A 398 24.26 -51.28 21.50
CA LEU A 398 23.27 -52.12 22.19
C LEU A 398 23.67 -53.60 22.19
N PHE A 399 24.21 -54.10 21.07
CA PHE A 399 24.71 -55.47 20.97
C PHE A 399 25.93 -55.69 21.88
N ALA A 400 26.90 -54.78 21.88
CA ALA A 400 28.07 -54.86 22.75
C ALA A 400 27.70 -54.82 24.24
N THR A 401 26.79 -53.92 24.63
CA THR A 401 26.31 -53.74 26.01
C THR A 401 25.52 -54.97 26.48
N GLY A 402 24.64 -55.50 25.63
CA GLY A 402 23.91 -56.74 25.93
C GLY A 402 24.84 -57.94 26.13
N ARG A 403 25.91 -58.05 25.34
CA ARG A 403 26.92 -59.11 25.49
C ARG A 403 27.75 -58.94 26.77
N ALA A 404 28.11 -57.70 27.12
CA ALA A 404 28.83 -57.38 28.36
C ALA A 404 27.99 -57.70 29.62
N LEU A 405 26.72 -57.30 29.65
CA LEU A 405 25.79 -57.59 30.75
C LEU A 405 25.49 -59.09 30.90
N LYS A 406 25.36 -59.82 29.78
CA LYS A 406 25.17 -61.28 29.83
C LYS A 406 26.42 -62.00 30.32
N LYS A 407 27.62 -61.43 30.09
CA LYS A 407 28.88 -61.97 30.59
C LYS A 407 29.10 -61.68 32.09
N SER A 408 28.60 -60.56 32.60
CA SER A 408 28.64 -60.24 34.04
C SER A 408 27.54 -60.95 34.86
N GLY A 409 26.38 -61.27 34.26
CA GLY A 409 25.29 -61.99 34.94
C GLY A 409 25.50 -63.50 35.14
N VAL A 410 26.54 -64.10 34.54
CA VAL A 410 26.83 -65.55 34.63
C VAL A 410 27.88 -65.87 35.70
N SER A 411 28.37 -64.88 36.48
CA SER A 411 29.37 -65.13 37.53
C SER A 411 28.84 -65.26 38.97
N SER A 412 27.52 -65.44 39.20
CA SER A 412 26.95 -65.53 40.56
C SER A 412 26.37 -66.89 40.97
N SER A 413 26.62 -67.98 40.23
CA SER A 413 26.28 -69.32 40.71
C SER A 413 27.39 -70.33 40.42
N GLY A 414 28.27 -70.56 41.40
CA GLY A 414 29.09 -71.77 41.42
C GLY A 414 30.46 -71.64 42.10
N GLY A 415 30.52 -72.04 43.38
CA GLY A 415 31.64 -72.82 43.91
C GLY A 415 32.71 -72.08 44.71
N GLY A 416 32.66 -72.24 46.04
CA GLY A 416 33.73 -71.85 46.94
C GLY A 416 33.54 -72.39 48.36
N TYR A 417 33.70 -73.70 48.52
CA TYR A 417 33.87 -74.37 49.83
C TYR A 417 35.14 -73.86 50.53
N GLY A 418 35.10 -73.66 51.86
CA GLY A 418 36.32 -73.46 52.64
C GLY A 418 36.16 -72.89 54.05
N GLY A 419 35.22 -73.40 54.86
CA GLY A 419 35.16 -73.08 56.29
C GLY A 419 35.88 -74.14 57.12
N LYS A 420 37.05 -73.79 57.67
CA LYS A 420 37.73 -74.55 58.73
C LYS A 420 38.23 -73.55 59.78
N LEU A 421 37.64 -73.56 60.97
CA LEU A 421 38.25 -73.05 62.19
C LEU A 421 37.53 -73.66 63.40
N MET A 422 38.34 -74.41 64.14
CA MET A 422 38.29 -74.88 65.54
C MET A 422 36.95 -75.09 66.24
#